data_AF-A0A9W5B7Q2-F1
#
_entry.id   AF-A0A9W5B7Q2-F1
#
_cell.length_a   1.000
_cell.length_b   1.000
_cell.length_c   1.000
_cell.angle_alpha   90.00
_cell.angle_beta   90.00
_cell.angle_gamma   90.00
#
_symmetry.space_group_name_H-M   'P 1'
#
loop_
_entity.id
_entity.type
_entity.pdbx_description
1 polymer ?
#
loop_
_entity_poly.entity_id
_entity_poly.type
_entity_poly.pdbx_seq_one_letter_code
_entity_poly.pdbx_strand_id
1 'polypeptide(L)'
;MPRPKNPTNERNRLRTERWRERRRIAGRPEASVIDRAVAASVAAFLTADLHGDEQDRFTLRDIVMGAQKLLVDQGFDKREANTELMRRMTRRSDLAKVSDVTGAGHKLQ
;
A
#
# COMPACT_ATOMS: atom_id res chain seq x y z
N MET A 1 -1.78 -1.82 19.06
CA MET A 1 -1.65 -1.22 20.42
C MET A 1 -0.95 0.14 20.32
N PRO A 2 -1.53 1.23 20.87
CA PRO A 2 -0.82 2.49 21.07
C PRO A 2 0.34 2.29 22.04
N ARG A 3 1.53 2.82 21.75
CA ARG A 3 2.67 2.77 22.69
C ARG A 3 2.44 3.75 23.86
N PRO A 4 2.83 3.41 25.10
CA PRO A 4 2.81 4.34 26.23
C PRO A 4 3.54 5.64 25.93
N LYS A 5 3.01 6.76 26.42
CA LYS A 5 3.61 8.09 26.21
C LYS A 5 5.00 8.13 26.84
N ASN A 6 6.02 8.34 26.02
CA ASN A 6 7.37 8.64 26.49
C ASN A 6 7.57 10.17 26.45
N PRO A 7 7.69 10.84 27.60
CA PRO A 7 7.79 12.30 27.68
C PRO A 7 9.02 12.86 26.95
N THR A 8 10.09 12.08 26.78
CA THR A 8 11.29 12.50 26.04
C THR A 8 11.06 12.62 24.53
N ASN A 9 9.97 12.03 24.01
CA ASN A 9 9.65 12.01 22.58
C ASN A 9 8.44 12.89 22.21
N GLU A 10 7.97 13.74 23.12
CA GLU A 10 6.76 14.55 22.92
C GLU A 10 6.84 15.42 21.66
N ARG A 11 8.00 16.06 21.43
CA ARG A 11 8.25 16.89 20.24
C ARG A 11 8.15 16.08 18.94
N ASN A 12 8.69 14.85 18.94
CA ASN A 12 8.62 13.94 17.79
C ASN A 12 7.21 13.39 17.56
N ARG A 13 6.46 13.16 18.64
CA ARG A 13 5.06 12.73 18.59
C ARG A 13 4.19 13.82 17.96
N LEU A 14 4.27 15.05 18.47
CA LEU A 14 3.53 16.19 17.93
C LEU A 14 3.88 16.44 16.45
N ARG A 15 5.15 16.29 16.06
CA ARG A 15 5.55 16.39 14.65
C ARG A 15 4.88 15.31 13.79
N THR A 16 4.80 14.08 14.29
CA THR A 16 4.16 12.96 13.60
C THR A 16 2.66 13.17 13.50
N GLU A 17 2.01 13.63 14.56
CA GLU A 17 0.57 13.96 14.58
C GLU A 17 0.26 15.06 13.56
N ARG A 18 1.00 16.17 13.55
CA ARG A 18 0.84 17.24 12.55
C ARG A 18 1.08 16.76 11.11
N TRP A 19 2.03 15.85 10.92
CA TRP A 19 2.28 15.24 9.62
C TRP A 19 1.12 14.36 9.15
N ARG A 20 0.56 13.53 10.05
CA ARG A 20 -0.63 12.71 9.77
C ARG A 20 -1.85 13.57 9.47
N GLU A 21 -2.03 14.66 10.20
CA GLU A 21 -3.13 15.60 9.98
C GLU A 21 -3.06 16.21 8.57
N ARG A 22 -1.91 16.74 8.18
CA ARG A 22 -1.70 17.29 6.83
C ARG A 22 -1.98 16.25 5.74
N ARG A 23 -1.56 15.01 5.95
CA ARG A 23 -1.84 13.89 5.04
C ARG A 23 -3.33 13.59 4.94
N ARG A 24 -4.04 13.56 6.08
CA ARG A 24 -5.49 13.33 6.12
C ARG A 24 -6.25 14.43 5.39
N ILE A 25 -5.91 15.69 5.65
CA ILE A 25 -6.52 16.86 4.98
C ILE A 25 -6.30 16.78 3.46
N ALA A 26 -5.10 16.38 3.03
CA ALA A 26 -4.78 16.20 1.61
C ALA A 26 -5.40 14.93 1.00
N GLY A 27 -6.13 14.10 1.76
CA GLY A 27 -6.64 12.81 1.26
C GLY A 27 -5.53 11.82 0.89
N ARG A 28 -4.32 11.96 1.45
CA ARG A 28 -3.14 11.17 1.09
C ARG A 28 -2.93 10.00 2.05
N PRO A 29 -3.03 8.75 1.59
CA PRO A 29 -2.96 7.57 2.46
C PRO A 29 -1.58 7.33 3.06
N GLU A 30 -1.55 6.72 4.26
CA GLU A 30 -0.31 6.21 4.87
C GLU A 30 0.21 4.95 4.18
N ALA A 31 1.52 4.69 4.25
CA ALA A 31 2.12 3.50 3.64
C ALA A 31 1.48 2.20 4.16
N SER A 32 1.15 2.14 5.46
CA SER A 32 0.42 1.01 6.06
C SER A 32 -1.02 0.87 5.56
N VAL A 33 -1.64 1.96 5.07
CA VAL A 33 -2.96 1.93 4.44
C VAL A 33 -2.83 1.37 3.02
N ILE A 34 -1.82 1.83 2.27
CA ILE A 34 -1.48 1.29 0.94
C ILE A 34 -1.22 -0.21 1.02
N ASP A 35 -0.34 -0.65 1.93
CA ASP A 35 0.04 -2.06 2.06
C ASP A 35 -1.18 -2.95 2.37
N ARG A 36 -2.11 -2.46 3.21
CA ARG A 36 -3.38 -3.16 3.49
C ARG A 36 -4.31 -3.21 2.29
N ALA A 37 -4.43 -2.13 1.52
CA ALA A 37 -5.26 -2.10 0.31
C ALA A 37 -4.73 -3.07 -0.76
N VAL A 38 -3.41 -3.14 -0.94
CA VAL A 38 -2.77 -4.12 -1.85
C VAL A 38 -3.04 -5.54 -1.38
N ALA A 39 -2.81 -5.85 -0.10
CA ALA A 39 -3.09 -7.19 0.45
C ALA A 39 -4.57 -7.58 0.30
N ALA A 40 -5.49 -6.67 0.58
CA ALA A 40 -6.93 -6.90 0.42
C ALA A 40 -7.31 -7.14 -1.05
N SER A 41 -6.75 -6.39 -1.99
CA SER A 41 -7.00 -6.60 -3.41
C SER A 41 -6.46 -7.95 -3.89
N VAL A 42 -5.25 -8.33 -3.47
CA VAL A 42 -4.69 -9.66 -3.77
C VAL A 42 -5.58 -10.76 -3.21
N ALA A 43 -6.03 -10.64 -1.96
CA ALA A 43 -6.90 -11.62 -1.34
C ALA A 43 -8.23 -11.79 -2.08
N ALA A 44 -8.84 -10.69 -2.55
CA ALA A 44 -10.08 -10.74 -3.32
C ALA A 44 -9.90 -11.50 -4.65
N PHE A 45 -8.84 -11.18 -5.42
CA PHE A 45 -8.56 -11.86 -6.68
C PHE A 45 -8.13 -13.32 -6.49
N LEU A 46 -7.32 -13.61 -5.48
CA LEU A 46 -6.93 -14.97 -5.13
C LEU A 46 -8.14 -15.82 -4.72
N THR A 47 -9.07 -15.26 -3.94
CA THR A 47 -10.30 -15.95 -3.54
C THR A 47 -11.19 -16.23 -4.75
N ALA A 48 -11.28 -15.28 -5.70
CA ALA A 48 -12.03 -15.48 -6.93
C ALA A 48 -11.42 -16.58 -7.81
N ASP A 49 -10.08 -16.63 -7.93
CA ASP A 49 -9.35 -17.64 -8.70
C ASP A 49 -9.45 -19.04 -8.08
N LEU A 50 -9.39 -19.16 -6.75
CA LEU A 50 -9.51 -20.46 -6.07
C LEU A 50 -10.94 -21.05 -6.08
N HIS A 51 -11.96 -20.23 -6.34
CA HIS A 51 -13.36 -20.63 -6.27
C HIS A 51 -14.13 -20.47 -7.59
N GLY A 52 -13.49 -19.94 -8.63
CA GLY A 52 -14.07 -19.73 -9.96
C GLY A 52 -13.72 -20.86 -10.94
N ASP A 53 -14.47 -20.96 -12.02
CA ASP A 53 -14.09 -21.77 -13.19
C ASP A 53 -12.86 -21.14 -13.86
N GLU A 54 -11.92 -21.98 -14.36
CA GLU A 54 -10.53 -21.69 -14.76
C GLU A 54 -10.26 -20.56 -15.79
N GLN A 55 -11.23 -19.71 -16.13
CA GLN A 55 -11.14 -18.83 -17.31
C GLN A 55 -10.69 -17.38 -17.04
N ASP A 56 -10.85 -16.83 -15.84
CA ASP A 56 -10.47 -15.43 -15.57
C ASP A 56 -9.21 -15.31 -14.72
N ARG A 57 -8.05 -15.46 -15.38
CA ARG A 57 -6.76 -15.10 -14.75
C ARG A 57 -6.66 -13.59 -14.62
N PHE A 58 -6.64 -13.10 -13.38
CA PHE A 58 -6.41 -11.69 -13.10
C PHE A 58 -4.96 -11.28 -13.41
N THR A 59 -4.77 -10.03 -13.82
CA THR A 59 -3.46 -9.45 -14.09
C THR A 59 -2.93 -8.68 -12.87
N LEU A 60 -1.62 -8.39 -12.86
CA LEU A 60 -1.04 -7.45 -11.89
C LEU A 60 -1.70 -6.07 -11.95
N ARG A 61 -2.16 -5.65 -13.13
CA ARG A 61 -2.88 -4.39 -13.31
C ARG A 61 -4.21 -4.41 -12.56
N ASP A 62 -4.93 -5.53 -12.58
CA ASP A 62 -6.21 -5.67 -11.88
C ASP A 62 -6.03 -5.55 -10.37
N ILE A 63 -4.97 -6.16 -9.81
CA ILE A 63 -4.61 -6.02 -8.39
C ILE A 63 -4.32 -4.55 -8.03
N VAL A 64 -3.51 -3.86 -8.83
CA VAL A 64 -3.17 -2.45 -8.57
C VAL A 64 -4.41 -1.56 -8.66
N MET A 65 -5.27 -1.79 -9.66
CA MET A 65 -6.53 -1.07 -9.82
C MET A 65 -7.53 -1.37 -8.69
N GLY A 66 -7.61 -2.62 -8.24
CA GLY A 66 -8.44 -3.02 -7.10
C GLY A 66 -7.99 -2.32 -5.81
N ALA A 67 -6.68 -2.31 -5.54
CA ALA A 67 -6.11 -1.58 -4.41
C ALA A 67 -6.43 -0.06 -4.48
N GLN A 68 -6.32 0.55 -5.67
CA GLN A 68 -6.71 1.95 -5.86
C GLN A 68 -8.20 2.18 -5.58
N LYS A 69 -9.09 1.30 -6.07
CA LYS A 69 -10.53 1.40 -5.82
C LYS A 69 -10.84 1.32 -4.33
N LEU A 70 -10.21 0.40 -3.59
CA LEU A 70 -10.36 0.28 -2.13
C LEU A 70 -9.91 1.54 -1.39
N LEU A 71 -8.85 2.23 -1.87
CA LEU A 71 -8.40 3.48 -1.27
C LEU A 71 -9.39 4.63 -1.53
N VAL A 72 -9.92 4.72 -2.75
CA VAL A 72 -10.93 5.73 -3.08
C VAL A 72 -12.22 5.50 -2.30
N ASP A 73 -12.65 4.25 -2.16
CA ASP A 73 -13.81 3.86 -1.35
C ASP A 73 -13.65 4.24 0.14
N GLN A 74 -12.42 4.15 0.67
CA GLN A 74 -12.07 4.63 2.01
C GLN A 74 -12.04 6.17 2.15
N GLY A 75 -12.30 6.92 1.08
CA GLY A 75 -12.35 8.38 1.06
C GLY A 75 -11.01 9.08 0.81
N PHE A 76 -9.98 8.35 0.34
CA PHE A 76 -8.73 8.98 -0.09
C PHE A 76 -8.88 9.65 -1.45
N ASP A 77 -8.13 10.73 -1.67
CA ASP A 77 -8.08 11.38 -2.97
C ASP A 77 -7.46 10.43 -4.00
N LYS A 78 -8.11 10.30 -5.17
CA LYS A 78 -7.70 9.34 -6.20
C LYS A 78 -6.27 9.60 -6.72
N ARG A 79 -5.88 10.86 -6.87
CA ARG A 79 -4.56 11.24 -7.40
C ARG A 79 -3.48 10.98 -6.36
N GLU A 80 -3.73 11.36 -5.10
CA GLU A 80 -2.83 11.12 -3.98
C GLU A 80 -2.68 9.61 -3.69
N ALA A 81 -3.78 8.87 -3.71
CA ALA A 81 -3.78 7.42 -3.54
C ALA A 81 -2.95 6.74 -4.63
N ASN A 82 -3.14 7.10 -5.90
CA ASN A 82 -2.35 6.55 -7.01
C ASN A 82 -0.86 6.90 -6.87
N THR A 83 -0.56 8.14 -6.51
CA THR A 83 0.82 8.62 -6.33
C THR A 83 1.54 7.84 -5.23
N GLU A 84 0.89 7.64 -4.08
CA GLU A 84 1.48 6.86 -2.98
C GLU A 84 1.55 5.37 -3.30
N LEU A 85 0.55 4.80 -3.97
CA LEU A 85 0.55 3.40 -4.40
C LEU A 85 1.74 3.13 -5.33
N MET A 86 1.91 3.93 -6.39
CA MET A 86 3.03 3.80 -7.33
C MET A 86 4.36 4.03 -6.64
N ARG A 87 4.47 5.05 -5.77
CA ARG A 87 5.68 5.29 -4.98
C ARG A 87 6.05 4.09 -4.13
N ARG A 88 5.07 3.44 -3.49
CA ARG A 88 5.28 2.28 -2.62
C ARG A 88 5.69 1.03 -3.40
N MET A 89 5.16 0.84 -4.60
CA MET A 89 5.46 -0.33 -5.44
C MET A 89 6.77 -0.20 -6.22
N THR A 90 7.14 1.02 -6.64
CA THR A 90 8.28 1.22 -7.55
C THR A 90 9.55 1.73 -6.86
N ARG A 91 9.44 2.43 -5.72
CA ARG A 91 10.60 3.04 -5.04
C ARG A 91 11.01 2.24 -3.82
N ARG A 92 11.40 0.99 -4.05
CA ARG A 92 11.82 0.03 -3.02
C ARG A 92 13.32 -0.27 -3.17
N SER A 93 14.10 0.12 -2.17
CA SER A 93 15.55 -0.15 -2.13
C SER A 93 15.87 -1.62 -1.89
N ASP A 94 14.91 -2.40 -1.40
CA ASP A 94 15.04 -3.81 -1.07
C ASP A 94 14.64 -4.74 -2.23
N LEU A 95 14.31 -4.22 -3.42
CA LEU A 95 13.82 -5.03 -4.53
C LEU A 95 14.77 -6.14 -4.94
N ALA A 96 16.08 -5.88 -5.04
CA ALA A 96 17.07 -6.89 -5.38
C ALA A 96 17.00 -8.08 -4.41
N LYS A 97 17.05 -7.79 -3.10
CA LYS A 97 16.95 -8.82 -2.05
C LYS A 97 15.62 -9.58 -2.11
N VAL A 98 14.51 -8.89 -2.36
CA VAL A 98 13.18 -9.51 -2.47
C VAL A 98 13.10 -10.40 -3.70
N SER A 99 13.70 -9.97 -4.81
CA SER A 99 13.80 -10.73 -6.05
C SER A 99 14.62 -12.00 -5.90
N ASP A 100 15.74 -11.95 -5.18
CA ASP A 100 16.55 -13.14 -4.89
C ASP A 100 15.76 -14.18 -4.08
N VAL A 101 14.95 -13.72 -3.12
CA VAL A 101 14.12 -14.61 -2.28
C VAL A 101 12.91 -15.17 -3.03
N THR A 102 12.28 -14.36 -3.89
CA THR A 102 11.04 -14.76 -4.59
C THR A 102 11.30 -15.43 -5.94
N GLY A 103 12.54 -15.39 -6.45
CA GLY A 103 12.88 -15.81 -7.81
C GLY A 103 12.39 -14.86 -8.90
N ALA A 104 11.80 -13.71 -8.54
CA ALA A 104 11.33 -12.71 -9.49
C ALA A 104 12.54 -11.94 -10.06
N GLY A 105 13.07 -12.38 -11.21
CA GLY A 105 14.28 -11.81 -11.81
C GLY A 105 14.21 -10.29 -11.98
N HIS A 106 14.98 -9.56 -11.18
CA HIS A 106 15.11 -8.11 -11.28
C HIS A 106 16.54 -7.78 -11.70
N LYS A 107 16.70 -7.38 -12.97
CA LYS A 107 17.95 -6.73 -13.39
C LYS A 107 17.95 -5.31 -12.84
N LEU A 108 19.00 -4.94 -12.12
CA LEU A 108 19.26 -3.55 -11.76
C LEU A 108 19.45 -2.77 -13.08
N GLN A 109 18.67 -1.72 -13.29
CA GLN A 109 18.95 -0.72 -14.32
C GLN A 109 20.01 0.26 -13.82
#